data_AF-A0A432KM19-F1
#
_entry.id   AF-A0A432KM19-F1
#
_cell.length_a   1.000
_cell.length_b   1.000
_cell.length_c   1.000
_cell.angle_alpha   90.00
_cell.angle_beta   90.00
_cell.angle_gamma   90.00
#
_symmetry.space_group_name_H-M   'P 1'
#
loop_
_entity.id
_entity.type
_entity.pdbx_description
1 polymer ?
#
loop_
_entity_poly.entity_id
_entity_poly.type
_entity_poly.pdbx_seq_one_letter_code
_entity_poly.pdbx_strand_id
1 'polypeptide(L)'
;MVICFQLSAQKYGTAVGLRIGEDRYGVSVKQRVIQRFSVEAISDLESDAFHFALLPKYHLPITGQGFNLFFGAGVHIGGLKEYGSTYGYDLVGGIEWKIPAVPLVIAADIKPAYHVNHEHWFEFPASVSVHYAITRESKAKRKKDRIKRKKRKERRERREERREKRQEWWNEIRN
;
A
#
# COMPACT_ATOMS: atom_id res chain seq x y z
N MET A 1 2.51 37.71 4.07
CA MET A 1 3.31 36.74 3.29
C MET A 1 2.90 35.34 3.70
N VAL A 2 1.94 34.74 2.98
CA VAL A 2 1.41 33.40 3.29
C VAL A 2 2.35 32.37 2.68
N ILE A 3 3.09 31.66 3.53
CA ILE A 3 3.96 30.55 3.10
C ILE A 3 3.03 29.39 2.75
N CYS A 4 2.68 29.29 1.48
CA CYS A 4 1.96 28.17 0.92
C CYS A 4 2.92 26.98 0.87
N PHE A 5 2.95 26.17 1.93
CA PHE A 5 3.59 24.86 1.87
C PHE A 5 2.82 24.05 0.83
N GLN A 6 3.41 23.93 -0.37
CA GLN A 6 3.07 22.89 -1.32
C GLN A 6 3.33 21.55 -0.61
N LEU A 7 2.32 21.09 0.14
CA LEU A 7 2.25 19.75 0.70
C LEU A 7 2.11 18.82 -0.50
N SER A 8 3.24 18.55 -1.16
CA SER A 8 3.36 17.45 -2.10
C SER A 8 3.05 16.21 -1.28
N ALA A 9 1.78 15.78 -1.32
CA ALA A 9 1.26 14.58 -0.71
C ALA A 9 2.35 13.52 -0.73
N GLN A 10 3.01 13.29 0.41
CA GLN A 10 4.16 12.42 0.49
C GLN A 10 3.66 11.03 0.09
N LYS A 11 3.93 10.63 -1.16
CA LYS A 11 3.52 9.34 -1.69
C LYS A 11 4.46 8.31 -1.08
N TYR A 12 4.17 7.93 0.16
CA TYR A 12 4.82 6.80 0.82
C TYR A 12 4.43 5.54 0.06
N GLY A 13 5.44 4.82 -0.45
CA GLY A 13 5.25 3.58 -1.19
C GLY A 13 5.17 2.39 -0.26
N THR A 14 6.18 2.25 0.60
CA THR A 14 6.28 1.16 1.57
C THR A 14 6.50 1.77 2.95
N ALA A 15 5.72 1.32 3.92
CA ALA A 15 5.87 1.67 5.33
C ALA A 15 5.88 0.40 6.16
N VAL A 16 6.69 0.38 7.22
CA VAL A 16 6.78 -0.71 8.18
C VAL A 16 6.46 -0.13 9.54
N GLY A 17 5.62 -0.81 10.29
CA GLY A 17 5.15 -0.33 11.57
C GLY A 17 5.01 -1.42 12.61
N LEU A 18 4.97 -0.98 13.84
CA LEU A 18 4.61 -1.80 14.98
C LEU A 18 3.12 -1.60 15.24
N ARG A 19 2.42 -2.69 15.50
CA ARG A 19 1.01 -2.71 15.86
C ARG A 19 0.91 -3.25 17.29
N ILE A 20 0.20 -2.53 18.13
CA ILE A 20 -0.07 -2.89 19.51
C ILE A 20 -1.59 -2.94 19.64
N GLY A 21 -2.12 -4.14 19.83
CA GLY A 21 -3.49 -4.39 20.25
C GLY A 21 -3.57 -4.55 21.77
N GLU A 22 -4.75 -4.88 22.28
CA GLU A 22 -4.97 -5.12 23.72
C GLU A 22 -4.07 -6.24 24.26
N ASP A 23 -4.09 -7.42 23.63
CA ASP A 23 -3.30 -8.59 24.07
C ASP A 23 -2.28 -9.07 23.04
N ARG A 24 -2.08 -8.32 21.94
CA ARG A 24 -1.29 -8.79 20.79
C ARG A 24 -0.28 -7.74 20.34
N TYR A 25 0.96 -8.19 20.18
CA TYR A 25 2.03 -7.39 19.59
C TYR A 25 2.36 -7.92 18.20
N GLY A 26 2.42 -7.03 17.24
CA GLY A 26 2.67 -7.39 15.87
C GLY A 26 3.46 -6.37 15.09
N VAL A 27 3.92 -6.83 13.94
CA VAL A 27 4.53 -6.00 12.93
C VAL A 27 3.59 -5.89 11.74
N SER A 28 3.53 -4.72 11.14
CA SER A 28 2.67 -4.45 9.99
C SER A 28 3.47 -3.80 8.87
N VAL A 29 3.31 -4.31 7.66
CA VAL A 29 3.97 -3.79 6.46
C VAL A 29 2.90 -3.32 5.50
N LYS A 30 2.90 -2.03 5.22
CA LYS A 30 1.94 -1.34 4.35
C LYS A 30 2.60 -1.01 3.01
N GLN A 31 2.03 -1.54 1.93
CA GLN A 31 2.41 -1.25 0.56
C GLN A 31 1.30 -0.47 -0.14
N ARG A 32 1.57 0.78 -0.52
CA ARG A 32 0.66 1.58 -1.31
C ARG A 32 0.70 1.11 -2.77
N VAL A 33 -0.46 0.76 -3.32
CA VAL A 33 -0.60 0.33 -4.72
C VAL A 33 -1.06 1.50 -5.59
N ILE A 34 -2.10 2.21 -5.13
CA ILE A 34 -2.72 3.35 -5.80
C ILE A 34 -2.93 4.47 -4.76
N GLN A 35 -3.18 5.71 -5.18
CA GLN A 35 -3.31 6.86 -4.25
C GLN A 35 -4.33 6.63 -3.12
N ARG A 36 -5.46 5.96 -3.40
CA ARG A 36 -6.53 5.66 -2.44
C ARG A 36 -6.53 4.21 -1.95
N PHE A 37 -5.61 3.37 -2.41
CA PHE A 37 -5.62 1.94 -2.10
C PHE A 37 -4.24 1.45 -1.65
N SER A 38 -4.20 0.81 -0.50
CA SER A 38 -2.99 0.20 0.06
C SER A 38 -3.29 -1.23 0.49
N VAL A 39 -2.28 -2.08 0.46
CA VAL A 39 -2.33 -3.42 1.03
C VAL A 39 -1.47 -3.43 2.28
N GLU A 40 -1.98 -3.97 3.37
CA GLU A 40 -1.28 -4.11 4.63
C GLU A 40 -1.18 -5.58 5.01
N ALA A 41 0.04 -6.05 5.25
CA ALA A 41 0.30 -7.36 5.81
C ALA A 41 0.60 -7.17 7.30
N ILE A 42 -0.12 -7.88 8.16
CA ILE A 42 0.04 -7.86 9.61
C ILE A 42 0.54 -9.24 10.01
N SER A 43 1.55 -9.26 10.88
CA SER A 43 2.09 -10.46 11.49
C SER A 43 2.09 -10.23 12.99
N ASP A 44 1.14 -10.85 13.68
CA ASP A 44 1.02 -10.84 15.13
C ASP A 44 1.66 -12.13 15.67
N LEU A 45 2.51 -11.98 16.67
CA LEU A 45 3.17 -13.09 17.35
C LEU A 45 2.62 -13.15 18.77
N GLU A 46 2.13 -14.32 19.14
CA GLU A 46 1.65 -14.65 20.47
C GLU A 46 2.46 -15.83 21.00
N SER A 47 2.51 -16.01 22.32
CA SER A 47 3.38 -17.02 22.97
C SER A 47 3.20 -18.42 22.38
N ASP A 48 1.98 -18.79 21.99
CA ASP A 48 1.62 -20.12 21.50
C ASP A 48 0.94 -20.13 20.11
N ALA A 49 0.76 -18.96 19.48
CA ALA A 49 0.07 -18.82 18.20
C ALA A 49 0.75 -17.80 17.29
N PHE A 50 0.84 -18.13 16.01
CA PHE A 50 1.21 -17.19 14.96
C PHE A 50 -0.04 -16.70 14.26
N HIS A 51 -0.16 -15.40 14.02
CA HIS A 51 -1.26 -14.83 13.24
C HIS A 51 -0.73 -13.97 12.11
N PHE A 52 -1.19 -14.23 10.91
CA PHE A 52 -0.86 -13.46 9.72
C PHE A 52 -2.13 -13.00 9.03
N ALA A 53 -2.25 -11.70 8.79
CA ALA A 53 -3.39 -11.11 8.11
C ALA A 53 -2.97 -10.31 6.90
N LEU A 54 -3.78 -10.35 5.85
CA LEU A 54 -3.60 -9.54 4.65
C LEU A 54 -4.85 -8.70 4.40
N LEU A 55 -4.69 -7.39 4.48
CA LEU A 55 -5.78 -6.41 4.52
C LEU A 55 -5.60 -5.35 3.43
N PRO A 56 -6.38 -5.43 2.34
CA PRO A 56 -6.56 -4.28 1.46
C PRO A 56 -7.37 -3.19 2.17
N LYS A 57 -6.83 -1.97 2.16
CA LYS A 57 -7.40 -0.77 2.80
C LYS A 57 -7.62 0.33 1.77
N TYR A 58 -8.81 0.93 1.80
CA TYR A 58 -9.17 2.12 1.04
C TYR A 58 -9.03 3.37 1.93
N HIS A 59 -8.43 4.43 1.40
CA HIS A 59 -8.09 5.65 2.15
C HIS A 59 -8.89 6.86 1.63
N LEU A 60 -9.61 7.52 2.53
CA LEU A 60 -10.34 8.76 2.32
C LEU A 60 -9.64 9.92 3.04
N PRO A 61 -9.03 10.88 2.31
CA PRO A 61 -8.49 12.08 2.93
C PRO A 61 -9.64 13.01 3.36
N ILE A 62 -9.74 13.33 4.65
CA ILE A 62 -10.80 14.20 5.18
C ILE A 62 -10.33 15.66 5.29
N THR A 63 -9.10 15.88 5.76
CA THR A 63 -8.61 17.20 6.19
C THR A 63 -7.18 17.47 5.73
N GLY A 64 -6.83 18.74 5.48
CA GLY A 64 -5.50 19.19 5.05
C GLY A 64 -4.35 18.99 6.06
N GLN A 65 -4.64 18.63 7.30
CA GLN A 65 -3.67 18.41 8.38
C GLN A 65 -3.07 16.98 8.40
N GLY A 66 -3.28 16.19 7.34
CA GLY A 66 -2.72 14.84 7.23
C GLY A 66 -3.56 13.72 7.84
N PHE A 67 -4.81 14.01 8.24
CA PHE A 67 -5.77 13.00 8.67
C PHE A 67 -6.43 12.30 7.48
N ASN A 68 -6.49 10.97 7.52
CA ASN A 68 -7.11 10.12 6.53
C ASN A 68 -7.98 9.11 7.26
N LEU A 69 -9.22 8.92 6.83
CA LEU A 69 -9.98 7.74 7.20
C LEU A 69 -9.52 6.57 6.34
N PHE A 70 -9.54 5.37 6.90
CA PHE A 70 -9.41 4.16 6.12
C PHE A 70 -10.42 3.12 6.55
N PHE A 71 -10.84 2.31 5.58
CA PHE A 71 -11.64 1.13 5.81
C PHE A 71 -11.15 0.03 4.88
N GLY A 72 -11.26 -1.20 5.32
CA GLY A 72 -10.75 -2.37 4.61
C GLY A 72 -11.44 -3.63 5.07
N ALA A 73 -11.25 -4.67 4.29
CA ALA A 73 -11.70 -6.02 4.60
C ALA A 73 -10.61 -6.96 4.12
N GLY A 74 -10.27 -7.97 4.89
CA GLY A 74 -9.23 -8.91 4.53
C GLY A 74 -9.43 -10.27 5.16
N VAL A 75 -8.40 -11.08 5.04
CA VAL A 75 -8.36 -12.42 5.59
C VAL A 75 -7.21 -12.53 6.57
N HIS A 76 -7.42 -13.29 7.63
CA HIS A 76 -6.35 -13.73 8.50
C HIS A 76 -6.23 -15.24 8.45
N ILE A 77 -4.99 -15.70 8.61
CA ILE A 77 -4.63 -17.09 8.83
C ILE A 77 -3.84 -17.14 10.14
N GLY A 78 -4.32 -17.94 11.08
CA GLY A 78 -3.65 -18.25 12.34
C GLY A 78 -3.07 -19.66 12.27
N GLY A 79 -1.97 -19.91 12.95
CA GLY A 79 -1.44 -21.24 13.17
C GLY A 79 -1.14 -21.43 14.65
N LEU A 80 -1.84 -22.36 15.30
CA LEU A 80 -1.44 -22.84 16.61
C LEU A 80 -0.40 -23.93 16.41
N LYS A 81 0.69 -23.87 17.17
CA LYS A 81 1.82 -24.82 17.06
C LYS A 81 1.38 -26.28 17.33
N GLU A 82 0.23 -26.47 17.97
CA GLU A 82 -0.31 -27.78 18.36
C GLU A 82 -1.62 -28.19 17.67
N TYR A 83 -2.40 -27.29 17.05
CA TYR A 83 -3.78 -27.59 16.62
C TYR A 83 -4.14 -27.27 15.15
N GLY A 84 -3.19 -26.79 14.35
CA GLY A 84 -3.40 -26.57 12.91
C GLY A 84 -3.75 -25.14 12.51
N SER A 85 -4.04 -24.94 11.21
CA SER A 85 -4.24 -23.62 10.60
C SER A 85 -5.69 -23.14 10.73
N THR A 86 -5.90 -22.03 11.43
CA THR A 86 -7.16 -21.29 11.50
C THR A 86 -7.20 -20.25 10.38
N TYR A 87 -8.38 -19.94 9.83
CA TYR A 87 -8.55 -18.85 8.87
C TYR A 87 -9.89 -18.14 9.10
N GLY A 88 -9.94 -16.87 8.72
CA GLY A 88 -11.13 -16.04 8.90
C GLY A 88 -11.07 -14.77 8.06
N TYR A 89 -12.13 -13.97 8.20
CA TYR A 89 -12.24 -12.66 7.56
C TYR A 89 -12.29 -11.57 8.62
N ASP A 90 -11.61 -10.48 8.34
CA ASP A 90 -11.59 -9.30 9.19
C ASP A 90 -12.10 -8.10 8.44
N LEU A 91 -12.91 -7.29 9.12
CA LEU A 91 -13.17 -5.93 8.70
C LEU A 91 -12.28 -5.01 9.51
N VAL A 92 -11.80 -3.93 8.90
CA VAL A 92 -10.95 -2.95 9.57
C VAL A 92 -11.40 -1.55 9.21
N GLY A 93 -11.56 -0.70 10.23
CA GLY A 93 -11.94 0.70 10.06
C GLY A 93 -11.18 1.56 11.04
N GLY A 94 -10.69 2.71 10.59
CA GLY A 94 -9.87 3.55 11.46
C GLY A 94 -9.47 4.89 10.86
N ILE A 95 -8.70 5.61 11.66
CA ILE A 95 -8.13 6.90 11.33
C ILE A 95 -6.61 6.77 11.23
N GLU A 96 -6.03 7.41 10.22
CA GLU A 96 -4.60 7.45 9.94
C GLU A 96 -4.15 8.91 9.92
N TRP A 97 -3.28 9.27 10.86
CA TRP A 97 -2.65 10.58 10.94
C TRP A 97 -1.21 10.52 10.41
N LYS A 98 -0.97 11.25 9.32
CA LYS A 98 0.36 11.41 8.72
C LYS A 98 0.98 12.70 9.23
N ILE A 99 2.10 12.58 9.93
CA ILE A 99 2.79 13.75 10.46
C ILE A 99 3.56 14.40 9.29
N PRO A 100 3.30 15.67 8.91
CA PRO A 100 3.97 16.28 7.76
C PRO A 100 5.48 16.47 7.96
N ALA A 101 5.93 16.62 9.21
CA ALA A 101 7.30 16.93 9.59
C ALA A 101 8.24 15.71 9.61
N VAL A 102 7.72 14.51 9.86
CA VAL A 102 8.51 13.27 9.99
C VAL A 102 7.89 12.17 9.13
N PRO A 103 8.68 11.19 8.64
CA PRO A 103 8.15 10.05 7.87
C PRO A 103 7.44 9.02 8.75
N LEU A 104 6.61 9.49 9.68
CA LEU A 104 5.89 8.69 10.67
C LEU A 104 4.39 8.86 10.48
N VAL A 105 3.68 7.74 10.54
CA VAL A 105 2.24 7.65 10.40
C VAL A 105 1.70 6.91 11.61
N ILE A 106 0.76 7.53 12.29
CA ILE A 106 0.06 6.92 13.43
C ILE A 106 -1.32 6.52 12.93
N ALA A 107 -1.73 5.30 13.18
CA ALA A 107 -3.05 4.81 12.83
C ALA A 107 -3.71 4.17 14.05
N ALA A 108 -4.95 4.54 14.29
CA ALA A 108 -5.81 3.88 15.26
C ALA A 108 -6.93 3.21 14.48
N ASP A 109 -7.09 1.90 14.66
CA ASP A 109 -8.13 1.14 13.98
C ASP A 109 -8.77 0.10 14.87
N ILE A 110 -10.03 -0.15 14.55
CA ILE A 110 -10.82 -1.23 15.09
C ILE A 110 -10.90 -2.32 14.03
N LYS A 111 -10.67 -3.57 14.44
CA LYS A 111 -10.69 -4.73 13.55
C LYS A 111 -11.80 -5.70 13.95
N PRO A 112 -13.09 -5.42 13.66
CA PRO A 112 -14.14 -6.40 13.89
C PRO A 112 -13.81 -7.70 13.15
N ALA A 113 -13.53 -8.75 13.92
CA ALA A 113 -13.14 -10.06 13.42
C ALA A 113 -14.33 -11.01 13.53
N TYR A 114 -14.60 -11.75 12.45
CA TYR A 114 -15.66 -12.76 12.42
C TYR A 114 -15.01 -14.14 12.36
N HIS A 115 -15.02 -14.86 13.49
CA HIS A 115 -14.46 -16.19 13.59
C HIS A 115 -15.52 -17.23 13.25
N VAL A 116 -15.31 -18.00 12.16
CA VAL A 116 -16.29 -18.97 11.65
C VAL A 116 -16.40 -20.22 12.53
N ASN A 117 -15.48 -20.44 13.48
CA ASN A 117 -15.32 -21.71 14.19
C ASN A 117 -15.07 -21.58 15.71
N HIS A 118 -15.59 -20.52 16.35
CA HIS A 118 -15.45 -20.30 17.80
C HIS A 118 -16.73 -19.72 18.44
N GLU A 119 -16.89 -19.96 19.75
CA GLU A 119 -18.05 -19.62 20.58
C GLU A 119 -18.30 -18.10 20.70
N HIS A 120 -17.26 -17.28 20.51
CA HIS A 120 -17.34 -15.83 20.43
C HIS A 120 -17.46 -15.37 18.98
N TRP A 121 -18.69 -15.16 18.53
CA TRP A 121 -19.04 -14.79 17.15
C TRP A 121 -18.64 -13.36 16.75
N PHE A 122 -18.22 -12.52 17.71
CA PHE A 122 -17.96 -11.10 17.45
C PHE A 122 -16.95 -10.50 18.44
N GLU A 123 -15.78 -10.09 17.94
CA GLU A 123 -14.77 -9.36 18.71
C GLU A 123 -14.50 -7.99 18.07
N PHE A 124 -14.34 -6.96 18.90
CA PHE A 124 -13.94 -5.61 18.46
C PHE A 124 -12.56 -5.23 19.00
N PRO A 125 -11.48 -5.92 18.59
CA PRO A 125 -10.15 -5.54 19.00
C PRO A 125 -9.82 -4.16 18.43
N ALA A 126 -9.57 -3.23 19.33
CA ALA A 126 -8.95 -1.95 18.99
C ALA A 126 -7.43 -2.16 18.92
N SER A 127 -6.77 -1.45 18.01
CA SER A 127 -5.31 -1.44 17.97
C SER A 127 -4.79 -0.09 17.55
N VAL A 128 -3.62 0.24 18.08
CA VAL A 128 -2.86 1.40 17.68
C VAL A 128 -1.62 0.91 16.95
N SER A 129 -1.34 1.50 15.80
CA SER A 129 -0.18 1.18 14.98
C SER A 129 0.61 2.43 14.63
N VAL A 130 1.93 2.27 14.64
CA VAL A 130 2.88 3.33 14.28
C VAL A 130 3.70 2.82 13.12
N HIS A 131 3.52 3.41 11.93
CA HIS A 131 4.23 3.07 10.72
C HIS A 131 5.30 4.10 10.38
N TYR A 132 6.53 3.62 10.20
CA TYR A 132 7.63 4.36 9.63
C TYR A 132 7.71 4.15 8.11
N ALA A 133 7.66 5.23 7.35
CA ALA A 133 7.71 5.16 5.90
C ALA A 133 9.16 5.02 5.39
N ILE A 134 9.54 3.80 5.03
CA ILE A 134 10.89 3.47 4.53
C ILE A 134 11.12 4.06 3.13
N THR A 135 10.16 3.89 2.23
CA THR A 135 10.39 4.20 0.80
C THR A 135 9.61 5.45 0.37
N ARG A 136 10.35 6.53 0.06
CA ARG A 136 9.88 7.63 -0.79
C ARG A 136 9.69 7.10 -2.23
N GLU A 137 8.58 6.42 -2.51
CA GLU A 137 8.20 6.05 -3.89
C GLU A 137 7.83 7.30 -4.69
N SER A 138 8.86 7.95 -5.24
CA SER A 138 8.69 8.98 -6.27
C SER A 138 9.93 9.14 -7.16
N LYS A 139 11.10 8.58 -6.80
CA LYS A 139 12.30 8.66 -7.67
C LYS A 139 12.49 7.41 -8.55
N ALA A 140 12.39 6.19 -8.01
CA ALA A 140 12.66 4.96 -8.76
C ALA A 140 11.59 4.64 -9.82
N LYS A 141 10.30 4.66 -9.44
CA LYS A 141 9.17 4.42 -10.36
C LYS A 141 9.09 5.49 -11.46
N ARG A 142 9.31 6.76 -11.09
CA ARG A 142 9.37 7.91 -12.00
C ARG A 142 10.57 7.82 -12.97
N LYS A 143 11.72 7.33 -12.51
CA LYS A 143 12.90 7.04 -13.37
C LYS A 143 12.60 5.89 -14.34
N LYS A 144 11.98 4.80 -13.87
CA LYS A 144 11.57 3.65 -14.69
C LYS A 144 10.56 4.05 -15.76
N ASP A 145 9.55 4.86 -15.41
CA ASP A 145 8.57 5.40 -16.35
C ASP A 145 9.18 6.37 -17.35
N ARG A 146 10.12 7.23 -16.92
CA ARG A 146 10.86 8.14 -17.82
C ARG A 146 11.69 7.35 -18.84
N ILE A 147 12.37 6.28 -18.42
CA ILE A 147 13.12 5.39 -19.30
C ILE A 147 12.18 4.67 -20.27
N LYS A 148 11.03 4.18 -19.80
CA LYS A 148 10.03 3.49 -20.64
C LYS A 148 9.41 4.42 -21.69
N ARG A 149 9.17 5.70 -21.33
CA ARG A 149 8.74 6.75 -22.26
C ARG A 149 9.80 7.07 -23.31
N LYS A 150 11.07 7.23 -22.92
CA LYS A 150 12.19 7.43 -23.88
C LYS A 150 12.31 6.25 -24.86
N LYS A 151 12.34 5.01 -24.37
CA LYS A 151 12.38 3.81 -25.23
C LYS A 151 11.19 3.70 -26.18
N ARG A 152 9.99 4.13 -25.77
CA ARG A 152 8.80 4.18 -26.65
C ARG A 152 8.95 5.24 -27.75
N LYS A 153 9.54 6.39 -27.44
CA LYS A 153 9.77 7.47 -28.40
C LYS A 153 10.83 7.08 -29.45
N GLU A 154 11.97 6.56 -29.01
CA GLU A 154 13.01 6.03 -29.90
C GLU A 154 12.49 4.89 -30.80
N ARG A 155 11.60 4.03 -30.29
CA ARG A 155 10.96 2.98 -31.09
C ARG A 155 9.98 3.54 -32.14
N ARG A 156 9.37 4.70 -31.91
CA ARG A 156 8.51 5.37 -32.90
C ARG A 156 9.35 6.02 -33.99
N GLU A 157 10.36 6.79 -33.60
CA GLU A 157 11.29 7.47 -34.53
C GLU A 157 11.98 6.43 -35.44
N ARG A 158 12.49 5.33 -34.88
CA ARG A 158 13.11 4.24 -35.67
C ARG A 158 12.11 3.52 -36.61
N ARG A 159 10.81 3.57 -36.32
CA ARG A 159 9.77 3.01 -37.22
C ARG A 159 9.41 3.99 -38.35
N GLU A 160 9.47 5.28 -38.08
CA GLU A 160 9.25 6.36 -39.05
C GLU A 160 10.42 6.43 -40.04
N GLU A 161 11.68 6.41 -39.58
CA GLU A 161 12.85 6.31 -40.47
C GLU A 161 12.80 5.06 -41.37
N ARG A 162 12.35 3.91 -40.83
CA ARG A 162 12.17 2.68 -41.60
C ARG A 162 10.98 2.72 -42.56
N ARG A 163 10.08 3.69 -42.43
CA ARG A 163 8.99 3.93 -43.39
C ARG A 163 9.47 4.86 -44.49
N GLU A 164 10.18 5.93 -44.14
CA GLU A 164 10.77 6.89 -45.09
C GLU A 164 11.79 6.20 -46.00
N LYS A 165 12.79 5.50 -45.46
CA LYS A 165 13.76 4.74 -46.26
C LYS A 165 13.13 3.72 -47.20
N ARG A 166 11.99 3.16 -46.80
CA ARG A 166 11.26 2.17 -47.60
C ARG A 166 10.49 2.85 -48.71
N GLN A 167 9.92 4.03 -48.47
CA GLN A 167 9.28 4.85 -49.50
C GLN A 167 10.29 5.35 -50.53
N GLU A 168 11.46 5.81 -50.07
CA GLU A 168 12.58 6.19 -50.94
C GLU A 168 13.01 5.01 -51.83
N TRP A 169 13.28 3.85 -51.23
CA TRP A 169 13.63 2.63 -51.96
C TRP A 169 12.55 2.21 -52.99
N TRP A 170 11.27 2.33 -52.64
CA TRP A 170 10.17 2.03 -53.56
C TRP A 170 10.05 3.04 -54.71
N ASN A 171 10.43 4.30 -54.49
CA ASN A 171 10.44 5.33 -55.52
C ASN A 171 11.65 5.15 -56.46
N GLU A 172 12.79 4.74 -55.93
CA GLU A 172 14.02 4.45 -56.69
C GLU A 172 13.85 3.23 -57.62
N ILE A 173 13.07 2.23 -57.22
CA ILE A 173 12.74 1.06 -58.08
C ILE A 173 11.73 1.38 -59.18
N ARG A 174 10.91 2.43 -58.99
CA ARG A 174 9.80 2.76 -59.90
C ARG A 174 10.21 3.75 -61.00
N ASN A 175 11.39 4.33 -60.90
CA ASN A 175 11.98 5.31 -61.83
C ASN A 175 13.07 4.64 -62.66
#